data_AF-A7F5R2-F1
#
_entry.id   AF-A7F5R2-F1
#
_cell.length_a   1.000
_cell.length_b   1.000
_cell.length_c   1.000
_cell.angle_alpha   90.00
_cell.angle_beta   90.00
_cell.angle_gamma   90.00
#
_symmetry.space_group_name_H-M   'P 1'
#
loop_
_entity.id
_entity.type
_entity.pdbx_description
1 polymer ?
#
loop_
_entity_poly.entity_id
_entity_poly.type
_entity_poly.pdbx_seq_one_letter_code
_entity_poly.pdbx_strand_id
1 'polypeptide(L)'
;MKPAAASKRKASEIEEPQTLQKLIAMMKDFKWSIKIVIKSVAKFVVSSRPGIKPQKKAKVSKAEEAKKFDVSAIKLDGESTTSVPVHDSCDEIRKKISAYLREPGFTQAAFLREIAKTYPEEKKIQSKVLNDFLSKKGATAGNTSSAYYASYVFFEKIRLGDGKPKSKHREEMEKQWASEGSVDTKTSSSRPYFCHCQ
;
A
#
# COMPACT_ATOMS: atom_id res chain seq x y z
N MET A 1 -61.55 48.84 -22.96
CA MET A 1 -60.13 48.45 -22.75
C MET A 1 -60.04 46.93 -22.62
N LYS A 2 -59.01 46.30 -23.21
CA LYS A 2 -58.52 44.92 -22.96
C LYS A 2 -57.12 45.05 -22.28
N PRO A 3 -56.42 43.99 -21.82
CA PRO A 3 -56.70 42.54 -21.87
C PRO A 3 -57.24 42.05 -20.50
N ALA A 4 -57.12 40.82 -19.97
CA ALA A 4 -56.40 39.60 -20.37
C ALA A 4 -57.12 38.31 -19.88
N ALA A 5 -56.51 37.15 -20.13
CA ALA A 5 -56.97 35.83 -19.66
C ALA A 5 -56.07 35.26 -18.55
N ALA A 6 -56.64 34.55 -17.58
CA ALA A 6 -55.92 33.80 -16.54
C ALA A 6 -56.05 32.29 -16.77
N SER A 7 -55.39 31.79 -17.81
CA SER A 7 -55.21 30.34 -18.01
C SER A 7 -54.33 29.77 -16.89
N LYS A 8 -54.88 28.87 -16.08
CA LYS A 8 -54.12 28.12 -15.07
C LYS A 8 -53.13 27.21 -15.78
N ARG A 9 -51.88 27.67 -15.93
CA ARG A 9 -50.78 26.84 -16.43
C ARG A 9 -50.60 25.65 -15.49
N LYS A 10 -50.72 24.43 -16.02
CA LYS A 10 -50.10 23.27 -15.35
C LYS A 10 -48.60 23.60 -15.24
N ALA A 11 -48.07 23.57 -14.02
CA ALA A 11 -46.62 23.57 -13.85
C ALA A 11 -46.07 22.35 -14.59
N SER A 12 -45.01 22.55 -15.37
CA SER A 12 -44.33 21.48 -16.08
C SER A 12 -43.77 20.48 -15.07
N GLU A 13 -44.37 19.30 -15.03
CA GLU A 13 -43.83 18.15 -14.31
C GLU A 13 -42.49 17.77 -14.99
N ILE A 14 -41.38 17.98 -14.27
CA ILE A 14 -40.04 17.75 -14.79
C ILE A 14 -39.80 16.24 -14.76
N GLU A 15 -40.14 15.59 -15.87
CA GLU A 15 -39.99 14.15 -16.03
C GLU A 15 -38.52 13.75 -16.28
N GLU A 16 -37.66 13.89 -15.26
CA GLU A 16 -36.26 13.41 -15.35
C GLU A 16 -35.76 12.54 -14.16
N PRO A 17 -36.39 11.38 -13.90
CA PRO A 17 -35.73 10.27 -13.20
C PRO A 17 -35.40 9.07 -14.12
N GLN A 18 -35.90 9.06 -15.36
CA GLN A 18 -35.86 7.89 -16.25
C GLN A 18 -34.55 7.72 -17.03
N THR A 19 -33.81 8.80 -17.29
CA THR A 19 -32.58 8.80 -18.09
C THR A 19 -31.41 8.16 -17.34
N LEU A 20 -31.15 8.58 -16.11
CA LEU A 20 -30.05 8.05 -15.29
C LEU A 20 -30.23 6.58 -14.93
N GLN A 21 -31.46 6.12 -14.63
CA GLN A 21 -31.70 4.70 -14.34
C GLN A 21 -31.43 3.81 -15.56
N LYS A 22 -31.80 4.26 -16.77
CA LYS A 22 -31.49 3.56 -18.03
C LYS A 22 -29.98 3.55 -18.33
N LEU A 23 -29.27 4.64 -18.04
CA LEU A 23 -27.81 4.70 -18.18
C LEU A 23 -27.09 3.75 -17.21
N ILE A 24 -27.54 3.71 -15.94
CA ILE A 24 -27.03 2.82 -14.91
C ILE A 24 -27.32 1.34 -15.24
N ALA A 25 -28.47 1.04 -15.85
CA ALA A 25 -28.77 -0.29 -16.37
C ALA A 25 -27.79 -0.69 -17.50
N MET A 26 -27.66 0.12 -18.55
CA MET A 26 -26.70 -0.12 -19.64
C MET A 26 -25.26 -0.32 -19.14
N MET A 27 -24.81 0.46 -18.15
CA MET A 27 -23.48 0.31 -17.55
C MET A 27 -23.33 -1.00 -16.76
N LYS A 28 -24.38 -1.48 -16.10
CA LYS A 28 -24.39 -2.79 -15.41
C LYS A 28 -24.34 -3.93 -16.42
N ASP A 29 -25.11 -3.85 -17.49
CA ASP A 29 -25.18 -4.87 -18.55
C ASP A 29 -23.86 -4.99 -19.33
N PHE A 30 -23.21 -3.87 -19.62
CA PHE A 30 -21.87 -3.83 -20.20
C PHE A 30 -20.83 -4.49 -19.27
N LYS A 31 -20.86 -4.17 -17.97
CA LYS A 31 -19.96 -4.78 -16.97
C LYS A 31 -20.22 -6.28 -16.76
N TRP A 32 -21.48 -6.72 -16.88
CA TRP A 32 -21.85 -8.14 -16.83
C TRP A 32 -21.35 -8.88 -18.08
N SER A 33 -21.52 -8.29 -19.26
CA SER A 33 -21.04 -8.83 -20.55
C SER A 33 -19.52 -9.02 -20.56
N ILE A 34 -18.75 -8.03 -20.11
CA ILE A 34 -17.29 -8.14 -19.94
C ILE A 34 -16.94 -9.32 -19.02
N LYS A 35 -17.67 -9.48 -17.91
CA LYS A 35 -17.44 -10.55 -16.93
C LYS A 35 -17.76 -11.94 -17.49
N ILE A 36 -18.74 -12.05 -18.40
CA ILE A 36 -19.04 -13.27 -19.16
C ILE A 36 -17.90 -13.60 -20.12
N VAL A 37 -17.41 -12.63 -20.91
CA VAL A 37 -16.29 -12.83 -21.85
C VAL A 37 -15.03 -13.27 -21.10
N ILE A 38 -14.66 -12.60 -20.00
CA ILE A 38 -13.50 -12.97 -19.17
C ILE A 38 -13.65 -14.41 -18.63
N LYS A 39 -14.84 -14.79 -18.15
CA LYS A 39 -15.09 -16.13 -17.62
C LYS A 39 -15.07 -17.21 -18.71
N SER A 40 -15.50 -16.88 -19.93
CA SER A 40 -15.42 -17.75 -21.11
C SER A 40 -13.97 -17.96 -21.55
N VAL A 41 -13.19 -16.89 -21.71
CA VAL A 41 -11.75 -16.94 -22.02
C VAL A 41 -10.98 -17.73 -20.95
N ALA A 42 -11.28 -17.53 -19.66
CA ALA A 42 -10.67 -18.28 -18.57
C ALA A 42 -11.03 -19.79 -18.62
N LYS A 43 -12.22 -20.16 -19.08
CA LYS A 43 -12.61 -21.57 -19.26
C LYS A 43 -11.96 -22.19 -20.50
N PHE A 44 -11.81 -21.43 -21.59
CA PHE A 44 -11.11 -21.86 -22.80
C PHE A 44 -9.59 -22.08 -22.56
N VAL A 45 -8.93 -21.17 -21.83
CA VAL A 45 -7.51 -21.32 -21.48
C VAL A 45 -7.23 -22.44 -20.47
N VAL A 46 -8.28 -23.02 -19.87
CA VAL A 46 -8.20 -24.22 -19.02
C VAL A 46 -8.39 -25.51 -19.80
N SER A 47 -9.20 -25.51 -20.88
CA SER A 47 -9.46 -26.72 -21.69
C SER A 47 -8.37 -27.02 -22.73
N SER A 48 -7.60 -26.04 -23.19
CA SER A 48 -6.63 -26.21 -24.29
C SER A 48 -5.20 -26.54 -23.84
N ARG A 49 -5.03 -27.41 -22.83
CA ARG A 49 -3.71 -27.87 -22.35
C ARG A 49 -3.58 -29.40 -22.31
N PRO A 50 -3.06 -30.05 -23.37
CA PRO A 50 -2.34 -31.31 -23.21
C PRO A 50 -1.09 -31.06 -22.33
N GLY A 51 -0.66 -32.07 -21.56
CA GLY A 51 0.25 -31.90 -20.44
C GLY A 51 1.64 -31.34 -20.79
N ILE A 52 2.05 -30.27 -20.10
CA ILE A 52 3.37 -29.63 -20.24
C ILE A 52 4.12 -29.72 -18.90
N LYS A 53 5.31 -30.34 -18.92
CA LYS A 53 6.23 -30.43 -17.78
C LYS A 53 6.75 -29.02 -17.42
N PRO A 54 7.05 -28.71 -16.14
CA PRO A 54 7.36 -27.34 -15.73
C PRO A 54 8.71 -26.86 -16.29
N GLN A 55 8.65 -25.90 -17.22
CA GLN A 55 9.83 -25.15 -17.67
C GLN A 55 9.71 -23.66 -17.32
N LYS A 56 10.87 -23.01 -17.20
CA LYS A 56 11.08 -21.67 -16.63
C LYS A 56 10.16 -20.61 -17.25
N LYS A 57 9.46 -19.83 -16.41
CA LYS A 57 8.63 -18.70 -16.87
C LYS A 57 9.49 -17.67 -17.61
N ALA A 58 9.04 -17.28 -18.80
CA ALA A 58 9.65 -16.25 -19.61
C ALA A 58 9.57 -14.86 -18.95
N LYS A 59 10.54 -14.00 -19.26
CA LYS A 59 10.59 -12.61 -18.80
C LYS A 59 9.50 -11.77 -19.48
N VAL A 60 8.48 -11.37 -18.74
CA VAL A 60 7.76 -10.12 -19.04
C VAL A 60 8.58 -8.95 -18.46
N SER A 61 8.41 -7.75 -19.00
CA SER A 61 9.32 -6.59 -18.89
C SER A 61 9.55 -6.07 -17.46
N LYS A 62 10.56 -6.63 -16.79
CA LYS A 62 11.12 -6.22 -15.48
C LYS A 62 11.57 -4.74 -15.38
N ALA A 63 11.48 -3.96 -16.45
CA ALA A 63 12.01 -2.60 -16.56
C ALA A 63 10.96 -1.48 -16.41
N GLU A 64 9.66 -1.78 -16.48
CA GLU A 64 8.61 -0.77 -16.31
C GLU A 64 8.10 -0.72 -14.86
N GLU A 65 7.74 -1.89 -14.31
CA GLU A 65 7.26 -2.04 -12.94
C GLU A 65 8.30 -1.66 -11.87
N ALA A 66 9.59 -1.85 -12.19
CA ALA A 66 10.70 -1.42 -11.34
C ALA A 66 10.92 0.11 -11.29
N LYS A 67 10.43 0.88 -12.27
CA LYS A 67 10.58 2.34 -12.30
C LYS A 67 9.60 3.07 -11.40
N LYS A 68 8.48 2.43 -11.04
CA LYS A 68 7.41 3.10 -10.28
C LYS A 68 7.77 3.37 -8.81
N PHE A 69 8.80 2.70 -8.29
CA PHE A 69 9.25 2.82 -6.90
C PHE A 69 10.77 2.99 -6.79
N ASP A 70 11.41 3.70 -7.73
CA ASP A 70 12.80 4.12 -7.57
C ASP A 70 12.90 5.26 -6.55
N VAL A 71 13.01 4.86 -5.28
CA VAL A 71 13.15 5.74 -4.10
C VAL A 71 14.43 6.56 -4.07
N SER A 72 15.32 6.40 -5.06
CA SER A 72 16.56 7.18 -5.18
C SER A 72 16.30 8.69 -5.42
N ALA A 73 15.14 9.05 -5.97
CA ALA A 73 14.82 10.43 -6.37
C ALA A 73 14.30 11.34 -5.24
N ILE A 74 13.83 10.78 -4.12
CA ILE A 74 13.19 11.56 -3.04
C ILE A 74 13.98 11.38 -1.76
N LYS A 75 14.51 12.48 -1.23
CA LYS A 75 15.22 12.53 0.05
C LYS A 75 14.34 13.22 1.09
N LEU A 76 14.03 12.52 2.18
CA LEU A 76 13.36 13.09 3.36
C LEU A 76 14.38 13.83 4.22
N ASP A 77 13.97 14.98 4.74
CA ASP A 77 14.74 15.70 5.75
C ASP A 77 14.93 14.82 7.01
N GLY A 78 16.16 14.76 7.51
CA GLY A 78 16.53 13.90 8.65
C GLY A 78 17.01 12.48 8.31
N GLU A 79 17.01 12.07 7.03
CA GLU A 79 17.62 10.80 6.61
C GLU A 79 19.11 10.68 7.00
N SER A 80 19.85 11.78 6.89
CA SER A 80 21.28 11.87 7.25
C SER A 80 21.56 11.55 8.72
N THR A 81 20.59 11.79 9.59
CA THR A 81 20.77 11.78 11.06
C THR A 81 20.00 10.63 11.72
N THR A 82 19.34 9.77 10.93
CA THR A 82 18.46 8.68 11.42
C THR A 82 17.41 9.20 12.43
N SER A 83 16.92 10.44 12.21
CA SER A 83 16.03 11.15 13.14
C SER A 83 14.63 11.38 12.57
N VAL A 84 14.22 10.57 11.59
CA VAL A 84 12.86 10.63 11.03
C VAL A 84 11.88 10.04 12.06
N PRO A 85 10.88 10.80 12.55
CA PRO A 85 9.91 10.28 13.51
C PRO A 85 9.05 9.19 12.86
N VAL A 86 9.03 8.02 13.50
CA VAL A 86 8.27 6.87 13.04
C VAL A 86 6.89 6.87 13.70
N HIS A 87 5.83 6.84 12.89
CA HIS A 87 4.44 6.85 13.37
C HIS A 87 3.66 5.57 13.06
N ASP A 88 4.10 4.73 12.10
CA ASP A 88 3.41 3.46 11.83
C ASP A 88 3.80 2.39 12.85
N SER A 89 2.82 1.63 13.36
CA SER A 89 3.09 0.43 14.16
C SER A 89 3.85 -0.67 13.40
N CYS A 90 4.56 -1.55 14.10
CA CYS A 90 5.31 -2.65 13.47
C CYS A 90 4.41 -3.57 12.63
N ASP A 91 3.17 -3.81 13.06
CA ASP A 91 2.22 -4.66 12.33
C ASP A 91 1.72 -4.01 11.03
N GLU A 92 1.55 -2.69 10.97
CA GLU A 92 1.25 -2.01 9.70
C GLU A 92 2.44 -2.06 8.73
N ILE A 93 3.68 -1.90 9.23
CA ILE A 93 4.86 -2.09 8.38
C ILE A 93 4.94 -3.53 7.83
N ARG A 94 4.64 -4.55 8.64
CA ARG A 94 4.53 -5.95 8.15
C ARG A 94 3.48 -6.10 7.05
N LYS A 95 2.29 -5.50 7.21
CA LYS A 95 1.23 -5.52 6.18
C LYS A 95 1.69 -4.84 4.89
N LYS A 96 2.34 -3.67 4.97
CA LYS A 96 2.90 -2.95 3.81
C LYS A 96 3.97 -3.78 3.08
N ILE A 97 4.90 -4.40 3.81
CA ILE A 97 5.91 -5.31 3.23
C ILE A 97 5.25 -6.53 2.58
N SER A 98 4.27 -7.14 3.25
CA SER A 98 3.57 -8.33 2.71
C SER A 98 2.75 -8.01 1.46
N ALA A 99 2.13 -6.83 1.39
CA ALA A 99 1.48 -6.34 0.18
C ALA A 99 2.49 -6.11 -0.95
N TYR A 100 3.60 -5.42 -0.68
CA TYR A 100 4.67 -5.15 -1.65
C TYR A 100 5.28 -6.44 -2.22
N LEU A 101 5.47 -7.47 -1.38
CA LEU A 101 5.99 -8.78 -1.82
C LEU A 101 4.93 -9.67 -2.52
N ARG A 102 3.66 -9.28 -2.50
CA ARG A 102 2.56 -10.00 -3.19
C ARG A 102 2.40 -9.54 -4.63
N GLU A 103 2.77 -8.30 -4.94
CA GLU A 103 2.75 -7.78 -6.30
C GLU A 103 3.75 -8.54 -7.19
N PRO A 104 3.38 -8.88 -8.43
CA PRO A 104 4.25 -9.62 -9.34
C PRO A 104 5.54 -8.83 -9.65
N GLY A 105 6.63 -9.54 -9.93
CA GLY A 105 7.90 -8.91 -10.30
C GLY A 105 8.75 -8.40 -9.12
N PHE A 106 8.15 -8.10 -7.97
CA PHE A 106 8.87 -7.70 -6.76
C PHE A 106 9.56 -8.89 -6.09
N THR A 107 10.73 -8.62 -5.50
CA THR A 107 11.52 -9.63 -4.79
C THR A 107 12.08 -9.04 -3.51
N GLN A 108 12.19 -9.86 -2.47
CA GLN A 108 12.76 -9.46 -1.18
C GLN A 108 14.20 -8.91 -1.33
N ALA A 109 14.98 -9.48 -2.26
CA ALA A 109 16.33 -9.01 -2.57
C ALA A 109 16.35 -7.62 -3.24
N ALA A 110 15.34 -7.26 -4.04
CA ALA A 110 15.23 -5.91 -4.59
C ALA A 110 14.83 -4.91 -3.48
N PHE A 111 13.83 -5.27 -2.66
CA PHE A 111 13.41 -4.47 -1.51
C PHE A 111 14.59 -4.14 -0.57
N LEU A 112 15.39 -5.14 -0.20
CA LEU A 112 16.58 -4.95 0.66
C LEU A 112 17.64 -4.03 0.04
N ARG A 113 17.79 -4.00 -1.29
CA ARG A 113 18.72 -3.08 -1.98
C ARG A 113 18.22 -1.65 -1.92
N GLU A 114 16.93 -1.42 -2.16
CA GLU A 114 16.34 -0.08 -2.08
C GLU A 114 16.38 0.48 -0.66
N ILE A 115 16.04 -0.34 0.35
CA ILE A 115 16.14 0.07 1.75
C ILE A 115 17.60 0.33 2.16
N ALA A 116 18.57 -0.44 1.65
CA ALA A 116 19.98 -0.20 1.97
C ALA A 116 20.47 1.20 1.50
N LYS A 117 19.88 1.78 0.44
CA LYS A 117 20.16 3.15 -0.01
C LYS A 117 19.62 4.23 0.95
N THR A 118 18.66 3.90 1.83
CA THR A 118 18.01 4.89 2.70
C THR A 118 18.77 5.14 4.01
N TYR A 119 19.74 4.29 4.35
CA TYR A 119 20.64 4.55 5.48
C TYR A 119 21.83 5.42 5.03
N PRO A 120 22.24 6.43 5.82
CA PRO A 120 23.45 7.21 5.53
C PRO A 120 24.73 6.42 5.82
N GLU A 121 24.68 5.54 6.83
CA GLU A 121 25.67 4.50 7.07
C GLU A 121 25.52 3.39 6.01
N GLU A 122 26.63 2.82 5.52
CA GLU A 122 26.64 1.77 4.48
C GLU A 122 26.21 0.38 5.02
N LYS A 123 25.18 0.36 5.89
CA LYS A 123 24.73 -0.77 6.68
C LYS A 123 23.88 -1.73 5.83
N LYS A 124 24.56 -2.71 5.24
CA LYS A 124 23.95 -3.83 4.51
C LYS A 124 22.92 -4.58 5.39
N ILE A 125 21.63 -4.36 5.12
CA ILE A 125 20.54 -5.08 5.80
C ILE A 125 20.50 -6.52 5.30
N GLN A 126 20.74 -7.47 6.19
CA GLN A 126 20.69 -8.89 5.86
C GLN A 126 19.24 -9.37 5.72
N SER A 127 18.99 -10.31 4.81
CA SER A 127 17.67 -10.96 4.64
C SER A 127 17.18 -11.62 5.93
N LYS A 128 18.09 -12.14 6.76
CA LYS A 128 17.77 -12.67 8.09
C LYS A 128 17.07 -11.64 8.98
N VAL A 129 17.56 -10.40 9.04
CA VAL A 129 16.96 -9.33 9.88
C VAL A 129 15.53 -9.01 9.43
N LEU A 130 15.27 -9.02 8.12
CA LEU A 130 13.93 -8.82 7.58
C LEU A 130 13.00 -10.00 7.89
N ASN A 131 13.48 -11.24 7.75
CA ASN A 131 12.70 -12.44 8.10
C ASN A 131 12.41 -12.50 9.61
N ASP A 132 13.39 -12.15 10.45
CA ASP A 132 13.25 -12.05 11.91
C ASP A 132 12.30 -10.91 12.34
N PHE A 133 12.07 -9.90 11.51
CA PHE A 133 11.07 -8.85 11.73
C PHE A 133 9.66 -9.28 11.29
N LEU A 134 9.57 -9.98 10.14
CA LEU A 134 8.32 -10.49 9.58
C LEU A 134 7.73 -11.68 10.37
N SER A 135 8.56 -12.47 11.05
CA SER A 135 8.10 -13.58 11.89
C SER A 135 7.54 -13.16 13.26
N LYS A 136 7.94 -11.97 13.74
CA LYS A 136 7.42 -11.36 14.98
C LYS A 136 5.97 -10.88 14.80
N LYS A 137 5.25 -10.71 15.92
CA LYS A 137 3.86 -10.24 15.96
C LYS A 137 3.72 -9.20 17.08
N GLY A 138 2.88 -8.19 16.87
CA GLY A 138 2.57 -7.15 17.86
C GLY A 138 3.14 -5.78 17.49
N ALA A 139 2.45 -4.74 17.94
CA ALA A 139 2.63 -3.35 17.53
C ALA A 139 4.05 -2.80 17.79
N THR A 140 4.68 -3.19 18.91
CA THR A 140 6.03 -2.75 19.31
C THR A 140 7.11 -3.81 19.01
N ALA A 141 6.74 -5.03 18.64
CA ALA A 141 7.68 -6.14 18.52
C ALA A 141 8.65 -5.91 17.35
N GLY A 142 9.93 -5.63 17.64
CA GLY A 142 10.93 -5.38 16.59
C GLY A 142 11.05 -3.90 16.17
N ASN A 143 10.51 -2.98 16.96
CA ASN A 143 10.74 -1.54 16.90
C ASN A 143 12.23 -1.14 16.78
N THR A 144 13.13 -1.87 17.44
CA THR A 144 14.60 -1.62 17.38
C THR A 144 15.29 -2.17 16.13
N SER A 145 14.56 -2.82 15.21
CA SER A 145 15.17 -3.44 14.02
C SER A 145 15.45 -2.43 12.92
N SER A 146 16.62 -2.53 12.27
CA SER A 146 16.94 -1.68 11.12
C SER A 146 16.02 -1.91 9.92
N ALA A 147 15.44 -3.11 9.81
CA ALA A 147 14.42 -3.41 8.81
C ALA A 147 13.14 -2.58 9.01
N TYR A 148 12.70 -2.34 10.26
CA TYR A 148 11.50 -1.56 10.56
C TYR A 148 11.66 -0.08 10.17
N TYR A 149 12.66 0.61 10.74
CA TYR A 149 12.90 2.04 10.47
C TYR A 149 13.03 2.32 8.97
N ALA A 150 13.86 1.54 8.28
CA ALA A 150 14.16 1.84 6.89
C ALA A 150 13.08 1.35 5.91
N SER A 151 12.25 0.35 6.29
CA SER A 151 10.99 0.08 5.58
C SER A 151 10.00 1.24 5.71
N TYR A 152 9.89 1.86 6.89
CA TYR A 152 9.05 3.05 7.08
C TYR A 152 9.50 4.21 6.18
N VAL A 153 10.79 4.56 6.21
CA VAL A 153 11.39 5.59 5.34
C VAL A 153 11.13 5.29 3.85
N PHE A 154 11.28 4.02 3.43
CA PHE A 154 10.99 3.58 2.06
C PHE A 154 9.52 3.84 1.67
N PHE A 155 8.55 3.41 2.48
CA PHE A 155 7.12 3.62 2.18
C PHE A 155 6.71 5.10 2.24
N GLU A 156 7.38 5.91 3.06
CA GLU A 156 7.18 7.36 3.09
C GLU A 156 7.67 8.06 1.82
N LYS A 157 8.86 7.71 1.31
CA LYS A 157 9.34 8.19 0.00
C LYS A 157 8.35 7.84 -1.12
N ILE A 158 7.86 6.60 -1.13
CA ILE A 158 6.83 6.15 -2.11
C ILE A 158 5.57 7.00 -1.98
N ARG A 159 5.07 7.23 -0.75
CA ARG A 159 3.86 8.03 -0.50
C ARG A 159 4.01 9.46 -1.02
N LEU A 160 5.17 10.07 -0.82
CA LEU A 160 5.47 11.41 -1.35
C LEU A 160 5.55 11.42 -2.88
N GLY A 161 6.21 10.43 -3.50
CA GLY A 161 6.29 10.31 -4.95
C GLY A 161 4.92 10.06 -5.63
N ASP A 162 4.06 9.28 -4.98
CA ASP A 162 2.69 9.04 -5.43
C ASP A 162 1.70 10.19 -5.09
N GLY A 163 2.13 11.20 -4.32
CA GLY A 163 1.27 12.30 -3.85
C GLY A 163 0.10 11.87 -2.94
N LYS A 164 0.22 10.72 -2.27
CA LYS A 164 -0.89 10.12 -1.50
C LYS A 164 -1.09 10.79 -0.13
N PRO A 165 -2.35 11.01 0.31
CA PRO A 165 -2.63 11.55 1.64
C PRO A 165 -2.15 10.62 2.77
N LYS A 166 -2.16 11.10 4.02
CA LYS A 166 -1.87 10.25 5.19
C LYS A 166 -2.91 9.12 5.28
N SER A 167 -2.51 7.98 5.85
CA SER A 167 -3.48 6.92 6.18
C SER A 167 -4.18 7.26 7.49
N LYS A 168 -5.43 6.78 7.66
CA LYS A 168 -6.18 6.93 8.93
C LYS A 168 -5.40 6.39 10.13
N HIS A 169 -4.67 5.29 9.95
CA HIS A 169 -3.80 4.74 11.01
C HIS A 169 -2.71 5.74 11.41
N ARG A 170 -2.11 6.45 10.46
CA ARG A 170 -1.09 7.45 10.78
C ARG A 170 -1.68 8.66 11.50
N GLU A 171 -2.88 9.11 11.13
CA GLU A 171 -3.58 10.19 11.85
C GLU A 171 -3.92 9.77 13.29
N GLU A 172 -4.37 8.53 13.48
CA GLU A 172 -4.65 7.94 14.79
C GLU A 172 -3.37 7.78 15.63
N MET A 173 -2.28 7.29 15.04
CA MET A 173 -0.98 7.17 15.72
C MET A 173 -0.38 8.56 16.02
N GLU A 174 -0.42 9.52 15.11
CA GLU A 174 0.02 10.91 15.38
C GLU A 174 -0.76 11.53 16.55
N LYS A 175 -2.04 11.16 16.73
CA LYS A 175 -2.85 11.55 17.90
C LYS A 175 -2.46 10.81 19.18
N GLN A 176 -2.18 9.50 19.12
CA GLN A 176 -1.78 8.69 20.28
C GLN A 176 -0.37 9.03 20.76
N TRP A 177 0.58 9.22 19.85
CA TRP A 177 1.97 9.55 20.11
C TRP A 177 2.21 11.08 20.21
N ALA A 178 1.16 11.89 20.38
CA ALA A 178 1.27 13.35 20.43
C ALA A 178 2.17 13.88 21.56
N SER A 179 2.33 13.12 22.66
CA SER A 179 3.21 13.45 23.78
C SER A 179 4.67 13.02 23.60
N GLU A 180 4.91 11.90 22.90
CA GLU A 180 6.24 11.29 22.75
C GLU A 180 6.86 11.54 21.36
N GLY A 181 6.08 12.08 20.42
CA GLY A 181 6.49 12.50 19.07
C GLY A 181 6.74 11.35 18.08
N SER A 182 7.12 10.17 18.56
CA SER A 182 7.39 8.99 17.72
C SER A 182 7.35 7.69 18.51
N VAL A 183 7.16 6.56 17.83
CA VAL A 183 7.34 5.21 18.40
C VAL A 183 8.77 5.05 18.91
N ASP A 184 8.95 4.59 20.15
CA ASP A 184 10.30 4.27 20.67
C ASP A 184 10.97 3.21 19.79
N THR A 185 12.08 3.60 19.16
CA THR A 185 12.94 2.77 18.30
C THR A 185 14.24 2.35 18.98
N LYS A 186 14.47 2.79 20.23
CA LYS A 186 15.72 2.59 20.98
C LYS A 186 15.62 1.45 21.99
N THR A 187 14.52 1.33 22.73
CA THR A 187 14.36 0.22 23.70
C THR A 187 13.55 -0.92 23.14
N SER A 188 14.01 -2.16 23.31
CA SER A 188 13.22 -3.33 22.93
C SER A 188 12.21 -3.67 24.03
N SER A 189 10.97 -3.97 23.64
CA SER A 189 9.91 -4.40 24.56
C SER A 189 10.14 -5.77 25.21
N SER A 190 11.32 -6.37 25.01
CA SER A 190 11.71 -7.71 25.46
C SER A 190 12.94 -7.70 26.36
N ARG A 191 13.22 -6.59 27.06
CA ARG A 191 14.29 -6.53 28.06
C ARG A 191 13.96 -7.51 29.20
N PRO A 192 14.78 -8.54 29.46
CA PRO A 192 14.58 -9.38 30.63
C PRO A 192 14.93 -8.57 31.88
N TYR A 193 14.04 -8.58 32.88
CA TYR A 193 14.37 -8.09 34.21
C TYR A 193 15.32 -9.11 34.86
N PHE A 194 16.62 -8.80 34.87
CA PHE A 194 17.61 -9.60 35.60
C PHE A 194 17.48 -9.34 37.09
N CYS A 195 16.58 -10.10 37.73
CA CYS A 195 16.46 -10.16 39.17
C CYS A 195 17.77 -10.70 39.76
N HIS A 196 18.64 -9.79 40.21
CA HIS A 196 19.81 -10.16 41.01
C HIS A 196 19.31 -10.52 42.40
N CYS A 197 19.16 -11.81 42.67
CA CYS A 197 19.07 -12.30 44.03
C CYS A 197 20.49 -12.25 44.60
N GLN A 198 20.74 -11.30 45.52
CA GLN A 198 21.87 -11.35 46.43
C GLN A 198 21.53 -12.26 47.61
#